data_AF-A0A150GT88-F1
#
_entry.id   AF-A0A150GT88-F1
#
_cell.length_a   1.000
_cell.length_b   1.000
_cell.length_c   1.000
_cell.angle_alpha   90.00
_cell.angle_beta   90.00
_cell.angle_gamma   90.00
#
_symmetry.space_group_name_H-M   'P 1'
#
loop_
_entity.id
_entity.type
_entity.pdbx_description
1 polymer ?
#
loop_
_entity_poly.entity_id
_entity_poly.type
_entity_poly.pdbx_seq_one_letter_code
_entity_poly.pdbx_strand_id
1 'polypeptide(L)'
;MLLCDGCNTGWHLGCLTPPLAEVPAGSWVCPPCTALGRAAPEGPAPQRPEPAPVLFPNAATRRLDDEAVALDGRRVARVVRTGKGKSQLEQEVRGALRYKGALRRPEYFQVEWDNGSSESMRLAVAKRILVPLESAARVKRTGKK
;
A
#
# COMPACT_ATOMS: atom_id res chain seq x y z
N MET A 1 -5.80 9.96 30.81
CA MET A 1 -5.07 11.21 31.09
C MET A 1 -5.01 12.00 29.78
N LEU A 2 -5.38 13.27 29.81
CA LEU A 2 -5.34 14.23 28.71
C LEU A 2 -4.09 15.10 28.81
N LEU A 3 -3.62 15.63 27.69
CA LEU A 3 -2.49 16.55 27.62
C LEU A 3 -2.97 17.87 27.03
N CYS A 4 -2.64 18.99 27.67
CA CYS A 4 -2.96 20.31 27.13
C CYS A 4 -1.98 20.71 26.02
N ASP A 5 -2.47 21.00 24.83
CA ASP A 5 -1.64 21.42 23.68
C ASP A 5 -0.98 22.80 23.88
N GLY A 6 -1.48 23.61 24.82
CA GLY A 6 -0.92 24.93 25.13
C GLY A 6 0.23 24.90 26.15
N CYS A 7 0.22 23.99 27.13
CA CYS A 7 1.20 23.99 28.24
C CYS A 7 1.82 22.62 28.55
N ASN A 8 1.43 21.58 27.81
CA ASN A 8 1.91 20.21 27.97
C ASN A 8 1.70 19.61 29.38
N THR A 9 0.78 20.19 30.17
CA THR A 9 0.40 19.66 31.49
C THR A 9 -0.61 18.53 31.34
N GLY A 10 -0.45 17.45 32.11
CA GLY A 10 -1.37 16.31 32.15
C GLY A 10 -2.59 16.58 33.04
N TRP A 11 -3.77 16.16 32.58
CA TRP A 11 -5.04 16.28 33.29
C TRP A 11 -5.78 14.94 33.30
N HIS A 12 -6.40 14.57 34.42
CA HIS A 12 -7.32 13.43 34.42
C HIS A 12 -8.70 13.88 33.94
N LEU A 13 -9.37 13.05 33.14
CA LEU A 13 -10.72 13.29 32.64
C LEU A 13 -11.72 13.57 33.78
N GLY A 14 -11.61 12.80 34.88
CA GLY A 14 -12.47 12.95 36.07
C GLY A 14 -12.10 14.09 37.02
N CYS A 15 -10.93 14.72 36.85
CA CYS A 15 -10.53 15.89 37.65
C CYS A 15 -10.95 17.21 37.00
N LEU A 16 -11.53 17.16 35.80
CA LEU A 16 -12.07 18.33 35.12
C LEU A 16 -13.44 18.70 35.70
N THR A 17 -13.83 19.97 35.57
CA THR A 17 -15.14 20.47 36.00
C THR A 17 -15.80 21.18 34.81
N PRO A 18 -16.80 20.57 34.15
CA PRO A 18 -17.35 19.23 34.40
C PRO A 18 -16.39 18.08 34.03
N PRO A 19 -16.52 16.89 34.64
CA PRO A 19 -15.70 15.74 34.30
C PRO A 19 -16.02 15.25 32.87
N LEU A 20 -14.99 14.88 32.11
CA LEU A 20 -15.14 14.33 30.77
C LEU A 20 -15.32 12.81 30.82
N ALA A 21 -16.25 12.28 30.02
CA ALA A 21 -16.48 10.84 29.91
C ALA A 21 -15.47 10.15 28.98
N GLU A 22 -15.02 10.85 27.94
CA GLU A 22 -14.10 10.35 26.92
C GLU A 22 -13.05 11.39 26.51
N VAL A 23 -12.01 10.94 25.82
CA VAL A 23 -10.97 11.81 25.27
C VAL A 23 -11.58 12.61 24.11
N PRO A 24 -11.54 13.97 24.12
CA PRO A 24 -12.03 14.77 23.01
C PRO A 24 -11.31 14.43 21.70
N ALA A 25 -12.06 14.43 20.59
CA ALA A 25 -11.45 14.32 19.27
C ALA A 25 -10.77 15.63 18.89
N GLY A 26 -9.54 15.56 18.38
CA GLY A 26 -8.78 16.75 17.99
C GLY A 26 -7.91 17.31 19.11
N SER A 27 -7.61 18.60 19.00
CA SER A 27 -6.77 19.34 19.94
C SER A 27 -7.56 19.75 21.19
N TRP A 28 -6.88 19.82 22.33
CA TRP A 28 -7.49 20.20 23.61
C TRP A 28 -6.58 21.10 24.43
N VAL A 29 -7.19 22.14 25.02
CA VAL A 29 -6.51 23.09 25.91
C VAL A 29 -7.16 23.10 27.29
N CYS A 30 -6.35 23.17 28.34
CA CYS A 30 -6.85 23.16 29.71
C CYS A 30 -7.55 24.49 30.07
N PRO A 31 -8.44 24.49 31.08
CA PRO A 31 -9.17 25.70 31.48
C PRO A 31 -8.27 26.93 31.76
N PRO A 32 -7.09 26.79 32.41
CA PRO A 32 -6.15 27.90 32.54
C PRO A 32 -5.63 28.44 31.20
N CYS A 33 -5.36 27.57 30.22
CA CYS A 33 -4.93 28.00 28.89
C CYS A 33 -6.06 28.70 28.13
N THR A 34 -7.29 28.20 28.23
CA THR A 34 -8.48 28.86 27.66
C THR A 34 -8.67 30.25 28.24
N ALA A 35 -8.51 30.42 29.56
CA ALA A 35 -8.61 31.71 30.23
C ALA A 35 -7.52 32.71 29.79
N LEU A 36 -6.36 32.21 29.36
CA LEU A 36 -5.26 33.01 28.80
C LEU A 36 -5.43 33.28 27.29
N GLY A 37 -6.58 32.94 26.70
CA GLY A 37 -6.85 33.16 25.28
C GLY A 37 -6.14 32.19 24.33
N ARG A 38 -5.64 31.06 24.83
CA ARG A 38 -5.06 30.01 23.98
C ARG A 38 -6.21 29.19 23.39
N ALA A 39 -6.39 29.26 22.09
CA ALA A 39 -7.32 28.39 21.38
C ALA A 39 -6.65 27.03 21.09
N ALA A 40 -7.43 25.96 21.17
CA ALA A 40 -7.02 24.70 20.56
C ALA A 40 -6.94 24.94 19.03
N PRO A 41 -5.88 24.50 18.33
CA PRO A 41 -5.81 24.65 16.89
C PRO A 41 -7.03 23.96 16.25
N GLU A 42 -7.90 24.75 15.60
CA GLU A 42 -9.03 24.25 14.83
C GLU A 42 -8.48 23.53 13.59
N GLY A 43 -8.25 22.23 13.73
CA GLY A 43 -7.75 21.39 12.65
C GLY A 43 -7.98 19.92 12.98
N PRO A 44 -8.06 19.06 11.95
CA PRO A 44 -8.09 17.62 12.20
C PRO A 44 -6.86 17.23 13.01
N ALA A 45 -7.04 16.32 13.96
CA ALA A 45 -5.93 15.74 14.72
C ALA A 45 -4.80 15.33 13.75
N PRO A 46 -3.52 15.53 14.10
CA PRO A 46 -2.42 15.10 13.26
C PRO A 46 -2.63 13.63 12.92
N GLN A 47 -2.82 13.34 11.63
CA GLN A 47 -2.96 11.96 11.17
C GLN A 47 -1.74 11.21 11.65
N ARG A 48 -1.95 10.05 12.28
CA ARG A 48 -0.85 9.19 12.69
C ARG A 48 0.04 9.01 11.45
N PRO A 49 1.33 9.38 11.52
CA PRO A 49 2.19 9.26 10.35
C PRO A 49 2.14 7.79 9.89
N GLU A 50 2.11 7.59 8.57
CA GLU A 50 2.22 6.24 8.02
C GLU A 50 3.41 5.55 8.70
N PRO A 51 3.23 4.29 9.16
CA PRO A 51 4.29 3.60 9.86
C PRO A 51 5.56 3.62 9.00
N ALA A 52 6.66 4.06 9.60
CA ALA A 52 7.92 4.17 8.89
C ALA A 52 8.28 2.82 8.23
N PRO A 53 8.90 2.84 7.04
CA PRO A 53 9.34 1.61 6.38
C PRO A 53 10.24 0.78 7.32
N VAL A 54 9.95 -0.51 7.43
CA VAL A 54 10.75 -1.42 8.27
C VAL A 54 12.11 -1.64 7.64
N LEU A 55 13.14 -0.96 8.12
CA LEU A 55 14.51 -1.06 7.58
C LEU A 55 15.16 -2.41 7.87
N PHE A 56 14.84 -3.01 9.02
CA PHE A 56 15.41 -4.29 9.48
C PHE A 56 14.30 -5.35 9.59
N PRO A 57 13.89 -5.95 8.46
CA PRO A 57 12.90 -7.01 8.44
C PRO A 57 13.38 -8.29 9.13
N ASN A 58 12.43 -9.09 9.62
CA ASN A 58 12.69 -10.44 10.11
C ASN A 58 13.10 -11.38 8.96
N ALA A 59 13.55 -12.60 9.31
CA ALA A 59 14.02 -13.57 8.33
C ALA A 59 12.96 -13.98 7.29
N ALA A 60 11.69 -14.09 7.68
CA ALA A 60 10.61 -14.44 6.76
C ALA A 60 10.38 -13.34 5.72
N THR A 61 10.39 -12.08 6.15
CA THR A 61 10.24 -10.93 5.24
C THR A 61 11.44 -10.79 4.31
N ARG A 62 12.68 -11.02 4.80
CA ARG A 62 13.88 -11.02 3.93
C ARG A 62 13.77 -12.04 2.81
N ARG A 63 13.30 -13.26 3.11
CA ARG A 63 13.07 -14.29 2.08
C ARG A 63 12.11 -13.80 1.00
N LEU A 64 11.02 -13.14 1.39
CA LEU A 64 10.08 -12.55 0.43
C LEU A 64 10.72 -11.42 -0.38
N ASP A 65 11.57 -10.59 0.23
CA ASP A 65 12.34 -9.55 -0.48
C ASP A 65 13.25 -10.18 -1.55
N ASP A 66 14.02 -11.21 -1.18
CA ASP A 66 14.94 -11.95 -2.08
C ASP A 66 14.18 -12.63 -3.22
N GLU A 67 13.07 -13.30 -2.91
CA GLU A 67 12.19 -13.89 -3.92
C GLU A 67 11.61 -12.83 -4.86
N ALA A 68 11.32 -11.63 -4.37
CA ALA A 68 10.82 -10.55 -5.21
C ALA A 68 11.91 -10.00 -6.14
N VAL A 69 13.13 -9.83 -5.64
CA VAL A 69 14.30 -9.46 -6.46
C VAL A 69 14.53 -10.48 -7.58
N ALA A 70 14.44 -11.78 -7.26
CA ALA A 70 14.64 -12.85 -8.24
C ALA A 70 13.60 -12.88 -9.37
N LEU A 71 12.46 -12.21 -9.20
CA LEU A 71 11.42 -12.10 -10.23
C LEU A 71 11.49 -10.81 -11.04
N ASP A 72 12.45 -9.92 -10.77
CA ASP A 72 12.62 -8.71 -11.57
C ASP A 72 12.86 -9.04 -13.06
N GLY A 73 12.19 -8.30 -13.95
CA GLY A 73 12.26 -8.50 -15.40
C GLY A 73 11.52 -9.73 -15.94
N ARG A 74 10.98 -10.62 -15.08
CA ARG A 74 10.18 -11.77 -15.52
C ARG A 74 8.90 -11.33 -16.24
N ARG A 75 8.47 -12.11 -17.24
CA ARG A 75 7.19 -11.89 -17.91
C ARG A 75 6.02 -12.48 -17.13
N VAL A 76 4.91 -11.76 -17.16
CA VAL A 76 3.62 -12.17 -16.62
C VAL A 76 2.54 -12.10 -17.70
N ALA A 77 1.50 -12.92 -17.58
CA ALA A 77 0.37 -12.91 -18.49
C ALA A 77 -0.94 -13.10 -17.73
N ARG A 78 -2.00 -12.37 -18.12
CA ARG A 78 -3.35 -12.56 -17.60
C ARG A 78 -4.35 -12.61 -18.75
N VAL A 79 -5.41 -13.38 -18.58
CA VAL A 79 -6.54 -13.41 -19.53
C VAL A 79 -7.57 -12.38 -19.09
N VAL A 80 -7.81 -11.37 -19.93
CA VAL A 80 -8.87 -10.38 -19.75
C VAL A 80 -10.07 -10.82 -20.58
N ARG A 81 -11.22 -10.97 -19.92
CA ARG A 81 -12.47 -11.34 -20.59
C ARG A 81 -13.27 -10.07 -20.88
N THR A 82 -13.44 -9.74 -22.15
CA THR A 82 -14.19 -8.56 -22.58
C THR A 82 -15.46 -8.99 -23.32
N GLY A 83 -16.61 -8.37 -23.04
CA GLY A 83 -17.90 -8.70 -23.64
C GLY A 83 -18.94 -9.21 -22.64
N LYS A 84 -20.20 -9.28 -23.06
CA LYS A 84 -21.35 -9.65 -22.20
C LYS A 84 -22.21 -10.67 -22.95
N GLY A 85 -22.50 -11.82 -22.33
CA GLY A 85 -23.28 -12.90 -22.95
C GLY A 85 -22.43 -13.85 -23.82
N LYS A 86 -22.98 -14.30 -24.96
CA LYS A 86 -22.36 -15.31 -25.84
C LYS A 86 -21.14 -14.81 -26.63
N SER A 87 -20.83 -13.51 -26.61
CA SER A 87 -19.68 -12.88 -27.27
C SER A 87 -18.57 -12.51 -26.28
N GLN A 88 -18.21 -13.44 -25.40
CA GLN A 88 -17.09 -13.25 -24.47
C GLN A 88 -15.77 -13.47 -25.23
N LEU A 89 -15.01 -12.41 -25.47
CA LEU A 89 -13.68 -12.48 -26.07
C LEU A 89 -12.65 -12.60 -24.94
N GLU A 90 -11.87 -13.69 -24.94
CA GLU A 90 -10.76 -13.88 -24.02
C GLU A 90 -9.48 -13.36 -24.68
N GLN A 91 -8.91 -12.28 -24.14
CA GLN A 91 -7.67 -11.71 -24.63
C GLN A 91 -6.55 -11.93 -23.61
N GLU A 92 -5.50 -12.64 -24.01
CA GLU A 92 -4.28 -12.75 -23.20
C GLU A 92 -3.48 -11.44 -23.31
N VAL A 93 -3.27 -10.78 -22.18
CA VAL A 93 -2.45 -9.58 -22.06
C VAL A 93 -1.18 -9.96 -21.32
N ARG A 94 -0.03 -9.63 -21.90
CA ARG A 94 1.29 -9.90 -21.31
C ARG A 94 1.91 -8.60 -20.79
N GLY A 95 2.87 -8.75 -19.89
CA GLY A 95 3.60 -7.65 -19.29
C GLY A 95 4.92 -8.11 -18.68
N ALA A 96 5.69 -7.17 -18.17
CA ALA A 96 6.95 -7.42 -17.49
C ALA A 96 6.92 -6.90 -16.05
N LEU A 97 7.44 -7.68 -15.12
CA LEU A 97 7.63 -7.26 -13.74
C LEU A 97 8.81 -6.30 -13.64
N ARG A 98 8.60 -5.18 -12.94
CA ARG A 98 9.68 -4.29 -12.50
C ARG A 98 9.67 -4.18 -11.00
N TYR A 99 10.73 -4.65 -10.35
CA TYR A 99 10.94 -4.57 -8.92
C TYR A 99 11.17 -3.12 -8.48
N LYS A 100 10.50 -2.74 -7.38
CA LYS A 100 10.51 -1.37 -6.84
C LYS A 100 11.24 -1.25 -5.50
N GLY A 101 11.86 -2.32 -5.01
CA GLY A 101 12.61 -2.33 -3.75
C GLY A 101 11.87 -2.92 -2.57
N ALA A 102 12.63 -3.38 -1.57
CA ALA A 102 12.10 -4.02 -0.36
C ALA A 102 11.29 -3.06 0.51
N LEU A 103 11.51 -1.75 0.40
CA LEU A 103 10.75 -0.76 1.15
C LEU A 103 9.33 -0.55 0.60
N ARG A 104 9.01 -1.06 -0.59
CA ARG A 104 7.68 -0.96 -1.21
C ARG A 104 6.74 -2.11 -0.83
N ARG A 105 7.12 -2.92 0.15
CA ARG A 105 6.27 -3.97 0.72
C ARG A 105 4.86 -3.45 1.06
N PRO A 106 3.80 -4.23 0.77
CA PRO A 106 3.81 -5.54 0.11
C PRO A 106 3.80 -5.47 -1.43
N GLU A 107 3.78 -4.27 -2.01
CA GLU A 107 3.71 -4.00 -3.46
C GLU A 107 5.11 -3.92 -4.08
N TYR A 108 5.77 -5.07 -4.12
CA TYR A 108 7.14 -5.18 -4.63
C TYR A 108 7.33 -4.78 -6.09
N PHE A 109 6.27 -4.85 -6.91
CA PHE A 109 6.38 -4.71 -8.36
C PHE A 109 5.51 -3.59 -8.90
N GLN A 110 5.98 -2.98 -9.99
CA GLN A 110 5.12 -2.35 -10.99
C GLN A 110 5.18 -3.20 -12.25
N VAL A 111 4.04 -3.58 -12.79
CA VAL A 111 3.93 -4.31 -14.04
C VAL A 111 3.66 -3.32 -15.15
N GLU A 112 4.41 -3.41 -16.23
CA GLU A 112 4.11 -2.70 -17.47
C GLU A 112 3.50 -3.71 -18.45
N TRP A 113 2.23 -3.51 -18.78
CA TRP A 113 1.46 -4.38 -19.66
C TRP A 113 1.57 -3.91 -21.12
N ASP A 114 1.46 -4.83 -22.09
CA ASP A 114 1.55 -4.54 -23.52
C ASP A 114 0.44 -3.59 -24.03
N ASN A 115 -0.65 -3.45 -23.28
CA ASN A 115 -1.72 -2.49 -23.56
C ASN A 115 -1.38 -1.05 -23.08
N GLY A 116 -0.14 -0.81 -22.61
CA GLY A 116 0.32 0.47 -22.09
C GLY A 116 -0.12 0.78 -20.67
N SER A 117 -0.91 -0.08 -20.02
CA SER A 117 -1.28 0.11 -18.61
C SER A 117 -0.14 -0.31 -17.68
N SER A 118 -0.04 0.39 -16.54
CA SER A 118 0.86 -0.03 -15.46
C SER A 118 0.09 -0.27 -14.16
N GLU A 119 0.50 -1.28 -13.40
CA GLU A 119 -0.21 -1.71 -12.19
C GLU A 119 0.79 -2.12 -11.10
N SER A 120 0.55 -1.68 -9.86
CA SER A 120 1.30 -2.18 -8.70
C SER A 120 0.89 -3.61 -8.37
N MET A 121 1.86 -4.46 -8.03
CA MET A 121 1.59 -5.87 -7.81
C MET A 121 2.41 -6.46 -6.65
N ARG A 122 1.77 -7.37 -5.92
CA ARG A 122 2.38 -8.13 -4.83
C ARG A 122 3.07 -9.39 -5.34
N LEU A 123 4.05 -9.88 -4.57
CA LEU A 123 4.79 -11.12 -4.88
C LEU A 123 3.89 -12.34 -5.10
N ALA A 124 2.89 -12.53 -4.24
CA ALA A 124 1.97 -13.65 -4.36
C ALA A 124 1.16 -13.62 -5.67
N VAL A 125 0.74 -12.42 -6.11
CA VAL A 125 0.01 -12.26 -7.38
C VAL A 125 0.95 -12.49 -8.54
N ALA A 126 2.14 -11.88 -8.52
CA ALA A 126 3.17 -12.05 -9.54
C ALA A 126 3.47 -13.52 -9.81
N LYS A 127 3.75 -14.31 -8.77
CA LYS A 127 4.03 -15.74 -8.87
C LYS A 127 2.92 -16.55 -9.56
N ARG A 128 1.65 -16.17 -9.36
CA ARG A 128 0.50 -16.88 -9.94
C ARG A 128 0.35 -16.66 -11.44
N ILE A 129 0.87 -15.56 -11.96
CA ILE A 129 0.71 -15.15 -13.36
C ILE A 129 2.05 -15.12 -14.12
N LEU A 130 3.12 -15.70 -13.55
CA LEU A 130 4.41 -15.83 -14.21
C LEU A 130 4.30 -16.69 -15.46
N VAL A 131 4.83 -16.20 -16.57
CA VAL A 131 5.01 -17.00 -17.78
C VAL A 131 6.20 -17.93 -17.57
N PRO A 132 6.08 -19.25 -17.85
CA PRO A 132 7.21 -20.18 -17.82
C PRO A 132 8.32 -19.75 -18.78
N LEU A 133 9.58 -19.93 -18.39
CA LEU A 133 10.74 -19.55 -19.20
C LEU A 133 10.76 -20.23 -20.58
N GLU A 134 10.12 -21.39 -20.72
CA GLU A 134 10.10 -22.18 -21.96
C GLU A 134 9.08 -21.70 -23.01
N SER A 135 8.12 -20.83 -22.65
CA SER A 135 7.04 -20.42 -23.57
C SER A 135 7.43 -19.33 -24.59
N ALA A 136 8.68 -18.87 -24.58
CA ALA A 136 9.19 -17.88 -25.54
C ALA A 136 9.46 -18.44 -26.96
N ALA A 137 9.42 -19.77 -27.16
CA ALA A 137 9.90 -20.41 -28.40
C ALA A 137 8.83 -21.08 -29.28
N ARG A 138 7.54 -20.73 -29.19
CA ARG A 138 6.52 -21.22 -30.14
C ARG A 138 5.84 -20.11 -30.94
N VAL A 139 6.64 -19.38 -31.72
CA VAL A 139 6.15 -18.79 -32.97
C VAL A 139 5.93 -19.96 -33.94
N LYS A 140 4.69 -20.39 -34.11
CA LYS A 140 4.32 -21.33 -35.17
C LYS A 140 4.63 -20.63 -36.50
N ARG A 141 5.76 -20.99 -37.13
CA ARG A 141 5.99 -20.72 -38.56
C ARG A 141 4.89 -21.45 -39.33
N THR A 142 3.83 -20.76 -39.71
CA THR A 142 2.89 -21.29 -40.70
C THR A 142 3.59 -21.21 -42.05
N GLY A 143 4.08 -22.37 -42.49
CA GLY A 143 4.73 -22.56 -43.78
C GLY A 143 3.77 -22.31 -44.94
N LYS A 144 4.25 -21.50 -45.87
CA LYS A 144 4.05 -21.51 -47.33
C LYS A 144 3.33 -22.76 -47.89
N LYS A 145 2.24 -22.53 -48.61
CA LYS A 145 1.94 -23.15 -49.91
C LYS A 145 1.21 -22.12 -50.77
#